data_AF-A0A520AEX3-F1
#
_entry.id   AF-A0A520AEX3-F1
#
_cell.length_a   1.000
_cell.length_b   1.000
_cell.length_c   1.000
_cell.angle_alpha   90.00
_cell.angle_beta   90.00
_cell.angle_gamma   90.00
#
_symmetry.space_group_name_H-M   'P 1'
#
loop_
_entity.id
_entity.type
_entity.pdbx_description
1 polymer ?
#
loop_
_entity_poly.entity_id
_entity_poly.type
_entity_poly.pdbx_seq_one_letter_code
_entity_poly.pdbx_strand_id
1 'polypeptide(L)' 'IGGGSVVTKDIPEFSVAVGNPARVIKRFNFENKQWVKV' A
#
# COMPACT_ATOMS: atom_id res chain seq x y z
N ILE A 1 0.15 5.60 2.99
CA ILE A 1 0.85 4.89 4.08
C ILE A 1 0.00 5.02 5.34
N GLY A 2 -0.19 3.94 6.11
CA GLY A 2 -0.97 3.98 7.37
C GLY A 2 -0.18 4.56 8.54
N GLY A 3 -0.87 5.16 9.52
CA GLY A 3 -0.25 5.71 10.72
C GLY A 3 0.53 4.64 11.51
N GLY A 4 1.68 5.03 12.09
CA GLY A 4 2.57 4.13 12.83
C GLY A 4 3.35 3.13 11.97
N SER A 5 3.30 3.26 10.64
CA SER A 5 4.04 2.38 9.75
C SER A 5 5.48 2.86 9.56
N VAL A 6 6.42 1.92 9.52
CA VAL A 6 7.83 2.21 9.25
C VAL A 6 8.19 1.65 7.89
N VAL A 7 8.45 2.55 6.93
CA VAL A 7 8.79 2.17 5.56
C VAL A 7 10.28 1.87 5.49
N THR A 8 10.63 0.60 5.27
CA THR A 8 12.03 0.14 5.18
C THR A 8 12.46 -0.16 3.74
N LYS A 9 11.54 -0.08 2.78
CA LYS A 9 11.73 -0.36 1.34
C LYS A 9 10.80 0.53 0.53
N ASP A 10 11.11 0.74 -0.75
CA ASP A 10 10.27 1.54 -1.64
C ASP A 10 8.85 0.96 -1.74
N ILE A 11 7.86 1.86 -1.76
CA ILE A 11 6.44 1.54 -1.89
C ILE A 11 5.99 1.95 -3.29
N PRO A 12 5.43 1.02 -4.11
CA PRO A 12 4.93 1.36 -5.44
C PRO A 12 3.84 2.42 -5.40
N GLU A 13 3.74 3.23 -6.44
CA GLU A 13 2.68 4.23 -6.58
C GLU A 13 1.29 3.58 -6.47
N PHE A 14 0.33 4.36 -5.96
CA PHE A 14 -1.06 3.94 -5.77
C PHE A 14 -1.24 2.67 -4.91
N SER A 15 -0.35 2.50 -3.93
CA SER A 15 -0.38 1.38 -2.99
C SER A 15 -0.72 1.83 -1.58
N VAL A 16 -1.46 1.01 -0.85
CA VAL A 16 -1.68 1.15 0.59
C VAL A 16 -0.72 0.22 1.31
N ALA A 17 0.25 0.79 2.00
CA ALA A 17 1.16 0.05 2.86
C ALA A 17 0.93 0.38 4.34
N VAL A 18 0.98 -0.65 5.19
CA VAL A 18 0.80 -0.54 6.65
C VAL A 18 1.77 -1.46 7.41
N GLY A 19 2.08 -1.10 8.66
CA GLY A 19 2.86 -1.91 9.59
C GLY A 19 4.32 -1.46 9.77
N ASN A 20 5.00 -2.10 10.71
CA ASN A 20 6.43 -1.88 10.98
C ASN A 20 7.13 -3.26 11.01
N PRO A 21 7.87 -3.66 9.95
CA PRO A 21 8.09 -2.92 8.69
C PRO A 21 6.84 -2.88 7.81
N ALA A 22 6.67 -1.79 7.03
CA ALA A 22 5.50 -1.55 6.21
C ALA A 22 5.37 -2.55 5.06
N ARG A 23 4.18 -3.13 4.90
CA ARG A 23 3.82 -4.05 3.82
C ARG A 23 2.66 -3.51 3.02
N VAL A 24 2.69 -3.68 1.69
CA VAL A 24 1.58 -3.33 0.82
C VAL A 24 0.44 -4.33 1.03
N ILE A 25 -0.75 -3.82 1.38
CA ILE A 25 -1.95 -4.62 1.62
C ILE A 25 -3.03 -4.42 0.56
N LYS A 26 -2.98 -3.29 -0.17
CA LYS A 26 -3.90 -2.96 -1.26
C LYS A 26 -3.20 -2.16 -2.33
N ARG A 27 -3.68 -2.27 -3.56
CA ARG A 27 -3.27 -1.45 -4.70
C ARG A 27 -4.50 -0.89 -5.40
N PHE A 28 -4.40 0.32 -5.92
CA PHE A 28 -5.48 0.91 -6.71
C PHE A 28 -5.44 0.33 -8.12
N ASN A 29 -6.55 -0.27 -8.56
CA ASN A 29 -6.75 -0.68 -9.93
C ASN A 29 -7.43 0.46 -10.70
N PHE A 30 -6.73 1.01 -11.69
CA PHE A 30 -7.21 2.11 -12.52
C PHE A 30 -8.32 1.73 -13.50
N GLU A 31 -8.38 0.46 -13.94
CA GLU A 31 -9.40 -0.02 -14.87
C GLU A 31 -10.78 -0.03 -14.20
N ASN A 32 -10.82 -0.54 -12.98
CA ASN A 32 -12.06 -0.68 -12.21
C ASN A 32 -12.28 0.47 -11.21
N LYS A 33 -11.33 1.41 -11.10
CA LYS A 33 -11.31 2.51 -10.11
C LYS A 33 -11.54 2.02 -8.67
N GLN A 34 -10.95 0.87 -8.33
CA GLN A 34 -11.20 0.16 -7.08
C GLN A 34 -9.90 -0.25 -6.39
N TRP A 35 -9.95 -0.33 -5.07
CA TRP A 35 -8.85 -0.87 -4.26
C TRP A 35 -8.90 -2.39 -4.27
N VAL A 36 -7.94 -3.02 -4.93
CA VAL A 36 -7.76 -4.47 -4.92
C VAL A 36 -6.82 -4.88 -3.80
N LYS A 37 -7.15 -5.98 -3.11
CA LYS A 37 -6.26 -6.58 -2.12
C LYS A 37 -5.10 -7.25 -2.85
N VAL A 38 -3.89 -7.00 -2.38
CA VAL A 38 -2.66 -7.63 -2.88
C VAL A 38 -2.36 -8.88 -2.06
#